data_AF-A0A7C5EST1-F1
#
_entry.id   AF-A0A7C5EST1-F1
#
_cell.length_a   1.000
_cell.length_b   1.000
_cell.length_c   1.000
_cell.angle_alpha   90.00
_cell.angle_beta   90.00
_cell.angle_gamma   90.00
#
_symmetry.space_group_name_H-M   'P 1'
#
loop_
_entity.id
_entity.type
_entity.pdbx_description
1 polymer ?
#
loop_
_entity_poly.entity_id
_entity_poly.type
_entity_poly.pdbx_seq_one_letter_code
_entity_poly.pdbx_strand_id
1 'polypeptide(L)'
;MSSRLLYRVSFLYLALPVLIFLLTWLRLWLGLICALVVVLALIQVWRERQGDSRLERRGILGGLLLLALWAWLSGVGGYAFQNSDHYCRNAVLRDLVNYSWPVVYRETVGGSPQMLVYYFGHWLPAALVGKWLGWEAANAALFVWTWAGVVLAGLLLGQRLRWPLWNAALLWIFFSSMDPWQSCCLFGAGTPRFGHRSSIWRRGPWGRGIPRSRRSSSGYTIRRSRPECAPHCWSTGHREATSFSFGGCASFLPRFRESACCLS
;
A
#
# COMPACT_ATOMS: atom_id res chain seq x y z
N MET A 1 -4.82 20.81 -26.72
CA MET A 1 -4.74 19.40 -27.13
C MET A 1 -5.88 19.10 -28.10
N SER A 2 -5.65 18.33 -29.17
CA SER A 2 -6.77 17.81 -29.99
C SER A 2 -7.50 16.74 -29.18
N SER A 3 -8.83 16.72 -29.24
CA SER A 3 -9.63 15.70 -28.56
C SER A 3 -9.26 14.28 -28.99
N ARG A 4 -8.86 14.09 -30.25
CA ARG A 4 -8.37 12.79 -30.75
C ARG A 4 -7.15 12.30 -29.97
N LEU A 5 -6.21 13.21 -29.70
CA LEU A 5 -5.01 12.89 -28.94
C LEU A 5 -5.35 12.53 -27.49
N LEU A 6 -6.31 13.24 -26.88
CA LEU A 6 -6.76 12.95 -25.52
C LEU A 6 -7.27 11.52 -25.38
N TYR A 7 -8.24 11.12 -26.21
CA TYR A 7 -8.76 9.75 -26.15
C TYR A 7 -7.68 8.69 -26.36
N ARG A 8 -6.82 8.88 -27.36
CA ARG A 8 -5.71 7.94 -27.64
C ARG A 8 -4.77 7.79 -26.45
N VAL A 9 -4.37 8.89 -25.83
CA VAL A 9 -3.49 8.86 -24.65
C VAL A 9 -4.22 8.23 -23.46
N SER A 10 -5.51 8.50 -23.25
CA SER A 10 -6.29 7.87 -22.19
C SER A 10 -6.42 6.35 -22.36
N PHE A 11 -6.68 5.86 -23.56
CA PHE A 11 -6.71 4.42 -23.82
C PHE A 11 -5.34 3.77 -23.63
N LEU A 12 -4.26 4.42 -24.05
CA LEU A 12 -2.89 3.95 -23.81
C LEU A 12 -2.56 3.89 -22.30
N TYR A 13 -2.94 4.93 -21.56
CA TYR A 13 -2.75 4.99 -20.11
C TYR A 13 -3.47 3.83 -19.40
N LEU A 14 -4.71 3.52 -19.78
CA LEU A 14 -5.47 2.41 -19.20
C LEU A 14 -4.94 1.04 -19.63
N ALA A 15 -4.47 0.91 -20.88
CA ALA A 15 -3.99 -0.37 -21.39
C ALA A 15 -2.63 -0.77 -20.81
N LEU A 16 -1.75 0.18 -20.48
CA LEU A 16 -0.40 -0.10 -19.99
C LEU A 16 -0.37 -1.06 -18.77
N PRO A 17 -1.06 -0.79 -17.65
CA PRO A 17 -1.06 -1.71 -16.50
C PRO A 17 -1.68 -3.07 -16.85
N VAL A 18 -2.67 -3.11 -17.74
CA VAL A 18 -3.31 -4.36 -18.19
C VAL A 18 -2.33 -5.20 -19.01
N LEU A 19 -1.60 -4.60 -19.94
CA LEU A 19 -0.60 -5.28 -20.76
C LEU A 19 0.53 -5.84 -19.90
N ILE A 20 1.03 -5.04 -18.94
CA ILE A 20 2.04 -5.50 -17.98
C ILE A 20 1.50 -6.72 -17.23
N PHE A 21 0.30 -6.65 -16.68
CA PHE A 21 -0.32 -7.74 -15.94
C PHE A 21 -0.47 -9.02 -16.78
N LEU A 22 -1.02 -8.92 -17.99
CA LEU A 22 -1.26 -10.07 -18.87
C LEU A 22 0.04 -10.80 -19.23
N LEU A 23 1.12 -10.06 -19.45
CA LEU A 23 2.42 -10.64 -19.83
C LEU A 23 3.20 -11.23 -18.66
N THR A 24 2.88 -10.85 -17.42
CA THR A 24 3.73 -11.17 -16.25
C THR A 24 3.04 -12.00 -15.17
N TRP A 25 1.70 -11.98 -15.08
CA TRP A 25 0.93 -12.84 -14.16
C TRP A 25 0.30 -14.06 -14.83
N LEU A 26 -0.01 -13.98 -16.13
CA LEU A 26 -0.60 -15.09 -16.87
C LEU A 26 0.49 -16.01 -17.44
N ARG A 27 0.11 -17.26 -17.77
CA ARG A 27 1.01 -18.13 -18.54
C ARG A 27 1.36 -17.43 -19.85
N LEU A 28 2.65 -17.30 -20.16
CA LEU A 28 3.15 -16.45 -21.25
C LEU A 28 2.39 -16.62 -22.57
N TRP A 29 2.11 -17.85 -23.00
CA TRP A 29 1.34 -18.12 -24.22
C TRP A 29 -0.09 -17.54 -24.19
N LEU A 30 -0.81 -17.69 -23.08
CA LEU A 30 -2.14 -17.09 -22.91
C LEU A 30 -2.03 -15.57 -22.77
N GLY A 31 -1.02 -15.09 -22.03
CA GLY A 31 -0.74 -13.67 -21.86
C GLY A 31 -0.50 -12.96 -23.20
N LEU A 32 0.25 -13.58 -24.11
CA LEU A 32 0.50 -13.07 -25.46
C LEU A 32 -0.77 -13.00 -26.31
N ILE A 33 -1.62 -14.02 -26.26
CA ILE A 33 -2.91 -14.01 -26.98
C ILE A 33 -3.80 -12.88 -26.47
N CYS A 34 -3.95 -12.77 -25.14
CA CYS A 34 -4.76 -11.70 -24.54
C CYS A 34 -4.17 -10.30 -24.79
N ALA A 35 -2.84 -10.15 -24.70
CA ALA A 35 -2.16 -8.90 -24.99
C ALA A 35 -2.34 -8.50 -26.47
N LEU A 36 -2.28 -9.46 -27.40
CA LEU A 36 -2.56 -9.22 -28.80
C LEU A 36 -3.98 -8.66 -29.00
N VAL A 37 -4.99 -9.25 -28.36
CA VAL A 37 -6.38 -8.74 -28.42
C VAL A 37 -6.46 -7.29 -27.94
N VAL A 38 -5.80 -6.94 -26.82
CA VAL A 38 -5.75 -5.56 -26.31
C VAL A 38 -5.05 -4.62 -27.30
N VAL A 39 -3.94 -5.05 -27.89
CA VAL A 39 -3.21 -4.26 -28.90
C VAL A 39 -4.05 -4.05 -30.16
N LEU A 40 -4.76 -5.06 -30.64
CA LEU A 40 -5.67 -4.93 -31.78
C LEU A 40 -6.82 -3.95 -31.47
N ALA A 41 -7.38 -3.98 -30.26
CA ALA A 41 -8.36 -3.00 -29.82
C ALA A 41 -7.80 -1.57 -29.80
N LEU A 42 -6.56 -1.39 -29.32
CA LEU A 42 -5.88 -0.08 -29.37
C LEU A 42 -5.66 0.42 -30.80
N ILE A 43 -5.32 -0.47 -31.74
CA ILE A 43 -5.19 -0.13 -33.16
C ILE A 43 -6.54 0.32 -33.73
N GLN A 44 -7.64 -0.34 -33.37
CA GLN A 44 -8.98 0.06 -33.79
C GLN A 44 -9.34 1.46 -33.30
N VAL A 45 -9.08 1.77 -32.02
CA VAL A 45 -9.24 3.12 -31.45
C VAL A 45 -8.40 4.14 -32.20
N TRP A 46 -7.21 3.76 -32.66
CA TRP A 46 -6.35 4.65 -33.45
C TRP A 46 -6.92 4.96 -34.84
N ARG A 47 -7.58 3.98 -35.45
CA ARG A 47 -8.21 4.10 -36.79
C ARG A 47 -9.54 4.84 -36.74
N GLU A 48 -10.23 4.82 -35.61
CA GLU A 48 -11.48 5.56 -35.44
C GLU A 48 -11.27 7.08 -35.64
N ARG A 49 -12.07 7.64 -36.54
CA ARG A 49 -12.10 9.09 -36.78
C ARG A 49 -13.00 9.73 -35.75
N GLN A 50 -12.41 10.22 -34.68
CA GLN A 50 -13.14 11.08 -33.74
C GLN A 50 -13.19 12.53 -34.23
N GLY A 51 -14.29 13.21 -33.94
CA GLY A 51 -14.49 14.62 -34.26
C GLY A 51 -13.45 15.51 -33.56
N ASP A 52 -12.93 16.49 -34.29
CA ASP A 52 -11.89 17.39 -33.78
C ASP A 52 -12.53 18.53 -32.98
N SER A 53 -12.97 18.23 -31.76
CA SER A 53 -13.30 19.30 -30.81
C SER A 53 -12.01 19.85 -30.18
N ARG A 54 -11.91 21.18 -30.05
CA ARG A 54 -10.78 21.82 -29.38
C ARG A 54 -11.03 21.82 -27.88
N LEU A 55 -10.02 21.40 -27.11
CA LEU A 55 -10.07 21.56 -25.65
C LEU A 55 -10.01 23.04 -25.25
N GLU A 56 -10.74 23.39 -24.20
CA GLU A 56 -10.64 24.64 -23.47
C GLU A 56 -9.20 24.82 -22.97
N ARG A 57 -8.47 25.80 -23.52
CA ARG A 57 -7.06 26.05 -23.13
C ARG A 57 -6.92 26.92 -21.90
N ARG A 58 -8.00 27.59 -21.49
CA ARG A 58 -8.02 28.51 -20.36
C ARG A 58 -7.70 27.77 -19.07
N GLY A 59 -6.72 28.28 -18.32
CA GLY A 59 -6.37 27.72 -17.01
C GLY A 59 -5.83 26.30 -17.03
N ILE A 60 -5.33 25.77 -18.16
CA ILE A 60 -4.69 24.44 -18.19
C ILE A 60 -3.47 24.41 -17.27
N LEU A 61 -2.55 25.38 -17.37
CA LEU A 61 -1.35 25.41 -16.53
C LEU A 61 -1.71 25.50 -15.04
N GLY A 62 -2.66 26.37 -14.70
CA GLY A 62 -3.17 26.48 -13.32
C GLY A 62 -3.79 25.17 -12.83
N GLY A 63 -4.60 24.50 -13.65
CA GLY A 63 -5.18 23.19 -13.33
C GLY A 63 -4.13 22.09 -13.17
N LEU A 64 -3.09 22.06 -14.02
CA LEU A 64 -1.99 21.10 -13.91
C LEU A 64 -1.22 21.25 -12.60
N LEU A 65 -0.85 22.49 -12.25
CA LEU A 65 -0.15 22.80 -11.01
C LEU A 65 -1.01 22.52 -9.78
N LEU A 66 -2.29 22.87 -9.83
CA LEU A 66 -3.23 22.60 -8.74
C LEU A 66 -3.40 21.09 -8.51
N LEU A 67 -3.55 20.30 -9.58
CA LEU A 67 -3.63 18.84 -9.48
C LEU A 67 -2.31 18.21 -9.01
N ALA A 68 -1.17 18.77 -9.41
CA ALA A 68 0.14 18.30 -8.94
C ALA A 68 0.28 18.55 -7.42
N LEU A 69 -0.06 19.76 -6.97
CA LEU A 69 -0.04 20.12 -5.56
C LEU A 69 -1.01 19.24 -4.76
N TRP A 70 -2.23 19.05 -5.25
CA TRP A 70 -3.22 18.19 -4.60
C TRP A 70 -2.77 16.72 -4.53
N ALA A 71 -2.23 16.17 -5.63
CA ALA A 71 -1.66 14.83 -5.63
C ALA A 71 -0.47 14.71 -4.67
N TRP A 72 0.34 15.76 -4.54
CA TRP A 72 1.47 15.77 -3.61
C TRP A 72 0.98 15.77 -2.16
N LEU A 73 0.01 16.63 -1.83
CA LEU A 73 -0.61 16.69 -0.51
C LEU A 73 -1.36 15.40 -0.13
N SER A 74 -1.80 14.60 -1.10
CA SER A 74 -2.42 13.29 -0.83
C SER A 74 -1.43 12.23 -0.29
N GLY A 75 -0.13 12.53 -0.27
CA GLY A 75 0.89 11.59 0.20
C GLY A 75 1.24 10.50 -0.81
N VAL A 76 0.73 10.54 -2.05
CA VAL A 76 1.14 9.62 -3.11
C VAL A 76 2.64 9.77 -3.40
N GLY A 77 3.37 8.65 -3.47
CA GLY A 77 4.83 8.64 -3.63
C GLY A 77 5.61 8.87 -2.32
N GLY A 78 4.95 9.06 -1.17
CA GLY A 78 5.61 9.15 0.13
C GLY A 78 6.31 10.49 0.42
N TYR A 79 6.03 11.53 -0.38
CA TYR A 79 6.67 12.84 -0.22
C TYR A 79 5.98 13.78 0.78
N ALA A 80 4.73 13.50 1.15
CA ALA A 80 3.95 14.27 2.10
C ALA A 80 3.37 13.36 3.19
N PHE A 81 2.56 13.93 4.09
CA PHE A 81 1.91 13.19 5.16
C PHE A 81 1.05 12.04 4.60
N GLN A 82 1.21 10.85 5.19
CA GLN A 82 0.55 9.63 4.76
C GLN A 82 -0.30 9.07 5.89
N ASN A 83 -1.58 8.83 5.61
CA ASN A 83 -2.48 8.12 6.53
C ASN A 83 -2.07 6.66 6.70
N SER A 84 -2.56 6.00 7.75
CA SER A 84 -2.26 4.60 8.07
C SER A 84 -2.52 3.62 6.91
N ASP A 85 -3.49 3.93 6.05
CA ASP A 85 -3.81 3.11 4.88
C ASP A 85 -2.69 3.10 3.82
N HIS A 86 -1.88 4.16 3.75
CA HIS A 86 -0.71 4.20 2.87
C HIS A 86 0.34 3.17 3.25
N TYR A 87 0.40 2.74 4.51
CA TYR A 87 1.38 1.72 4.92
C TYR A 87 1.16 0.40 4.17
N CYS A 88 -0.10 -0.04 4.02
CA CYS A 88 -0.38 -1.26 3.27
C CYS A 88 -0.13 -1.08 1.76
N ARG A 89 -0.47 0.10 1.21
CA ARG A 89 -0.26 0.42 -0.22
C ARG A 89 1.22 0.51 -0.59
N ASN A 90 2.03 1.13 0.26
CA ASN A 90 3.48 1.22 0.06
C ASN A 90 4.13 -0.15 0.19
N ALA A 91 3.65 -1.01 1.11
CA ALA A 91 4.11 -2.39 1.21
C ALA A 91 3.83 -3.17 -0.07
N VAL A 92 2.63 -3.03 -0.66
CA VAL A 92 2.31 -3.63 -1.96
C VAL A 92 3.26 -3.15 -3.06
N LEU A 93 3.50 -1.84 -3.17
CA LEU A 93 4.47 -1.32 -4.16
C LEU A 93 5.87 -1.90 -3.93
N ARG A 94 6.31 -1.94 -2.67
CA ARG A 94 7.63 -2.45 -2.28
C ARG A 94 7.79 -3.91 -2.64
N ASP A 95 6.75 -4.71 -2.43
CA ASP A 95 6.75 -6.12 -2.79
C ASP A 95 6.78 -6.31 -4.31
N LEU A 96 6.02 -5.51 -5.07
CA LEU A 96 6.07 -5.56 -6.53
C LEU A 96 7.45 -5.20 -7.09
N VAL A 97 8.18 -4.29 -6.45
CA VAL A 97 9.55 -3.93 -6.85
C VAL A 97 10.52 -5.06 -6.52
N ASN A 98 10.51 -5.56 -5.27
CA ASN A 98 11.54 -6.46 -4.75
C ASN A 98 11.36 -7.93 -5.16
N TYR A 99 10.12 -8.43 -5.27
CA TYR A 99 9.87 -9.83 -5.62
C TYR A 99 9.75 -10.05 -7.12
N SER A 100 10.11 -11.24 -7.59
CA SER A 100 9.85 -11.67 -8.97
C SER A 100 8.36 -11.64 -9.29
N TRP A 101 8.01 -11.33 -10.54
CA TRP A 101 6.63 -11.42 -11.01
C TRP A 101 6.35 -12.80 -11.61
N PRO A 102 5.19 -13.43 -11.30
CA PRO A 102 4.16 -13.01 -10.35
C PRO A 102 4.63 -13.13 -8.89
N VAL A 103 4.16 -12.22 -8.02
CA VAL A 103 4.59 -12.17 -6.61
C VAL A 103 3.96 -13.32 -5.82
N VAL A 104 4.81 -14.23 -5.34
CA VAL A 104 4.43 -15.41 -4.54
C VAL A 104 5.28 -15.46 -3.27
N TYR A 105 4.61 -15.42 -2.12
CA TYR A 105 5.20 -15.58 -0.81
C TYR A 105 5.35 -17.07 -0.49
N ARG A 106 6.60 -17.53 -0.35
CA ARG A 106 6.92 -18.94 -0.06
C ARG A 106 6.87 -19.26 1.44
N GLU A 107 7.11 -18.27 2.29
CA GLU A 107 7.20 -18.43 3.75
C GLU A 107 5.92 -17.96 4.44
N THR A 108 4.81 -18.65 4.21
CA THR A 108 3.54 -18.28 4.85
C THR A 108 3.12 -19.25 5.95
N VAL A 109 2.35 -18.72 6.90
CA VAL A 109 1.77 -19.47 8.03
C VAL A 109 0.81 -20.53 7.47
N GLY A 110 1.27 -21.78 7.39
CA GLY A 110 0.54 -22.90 6.81
C GLY A 110 1.34 -23.74 5.80
N GLY A 111 2.57 -23.33 5.45
CA GLY A 111 3.49 -24.10 4.61
C GLY A 111 3.14 -24.11 3.12
N SER A 112 2.01 -23.52 2.72
CA SER A 112 1.61 -23.38 1.32
C SER A 112 2.05 -22.02 0.75
N PRO A 113 2.58 -21.95 -0.48
CA PRO A 113 2.88 -20.68 -1.12
C PRO A 113 1.58 -19.87 -1.33
N GLN A 114 1.60 -18.57 -1.03
CA GLN A 114 0.48 -17.66 -1.26
C GLN A 114 0.85 -16.62 -2.30
N MET A 115 -0.08 -16.35 -3.22
CA MET A 115 0.11 -15.31 -4.24
C MET A 115 -0.41 -13.96 -3.73
N LEU A 116 0.22 -12.87 -4.14
CA LEU A 116 -0.32 -11.53 -3.89
C LEU A 116 -1.64 -11.36 -4.66
N VAL A 117 -2.75 -11.31 -3.93
CA VAL A 117 -4.09 -11.06 -4.48
C VAL A 117 -4.58 -9.72 -3.96
N TYR A 118 -4.43 -8.68 -4.79
CA TYR A 118 -4.87 -7.32 -4.49
C TYR A 118 -5.13 -6.56 -5.79
N TYR A 119 -5.80 -5.41 -5.72
CA TYR A 119 -6.06 -4.53 -6.88
C TYR A 119 -4.82 -3.73 -7.31
N PHE A 120 -3.66 -4.39 -7.42
CA PHE A 120 -2.36 -3.74 -7.57
C PHE A 120 -2.06 -3.20 -8.99
N GLY A 121 -3.01 -3.28 -9.92
CA GLY A 121 -2.81 -2.87 -11.32
C GLY A 121 -2.33 -1.43 -11.47
N HIS A 122 -2.83 -0.50 -10.65
CA HIS A 122 -2.40 0.89 -10.65
C HIS A 122 -0.90 1.07 -10.35
N TRP A 123 -0.31 0.20 -9.53
CA TRP A 123 1.10 0.26 -9.14
C TRP A 123 2.03 -0.42 -10.13
N LEU A 124 1.52 -1.24 -11.07
CA LEU A 124 2.37 -2.02 -12.00
C LEU A 124 3.30 -1.16 -12.86
N PRO A 125 2.85 -0.04 -13.48
CA PRO A 125 3.75 0.79 -14.28
C PRO A 125 4.88 1.38 -13.44
N ALA A 126 4.56 1.86 -12.23
CA ALA A 126 5.55 2.40 -11.30
C ALA A 126 6.50 1.32 -10.76
N ALA A 127 5.98 0.13 -10.46
CA ALA A 127 6.77 -1.00 -10.00
C ALA A 127 7.71 -1.50 -11.10
N LEU A 128 7.29 -1.48 -12.37
CA LEU A 128 8.15 -1.81 -13.51
C LEU A 128 9.36 -0.87 -13.55
N VAL A 129 9.14 0.44 -13.45
CA VAL A 129 10.23 1.43 -13.35
C VAL A 129 11.12 1.15 -12.13
N GLY A 130 10.49 0.86 -11.00
CA GLY A 130 11.18 0.51 -9.76
C GLY A 130 12.06 -0.73 -9.84
N LYS A 131 11.70 -1.71 -10.67
CA LYS A 131 12.54 -2.91 -10.88
C LYS A 131 13.89 -2.60 -11.52
N TRP A 132 13.95 -1.58 -12.36
CA TRP A 132 15.18 -1.19 -13.05
C TRP A 132 15.96 -0.12 -12.29
N LEU A 133 15.26 0.80 -11.62
CA LEU A 133 15.85 2.02 -11.04
C LEU A 133 15.77 2.09 -9.50
N GLY A 134 15.13 1.11 -8.86
CA GLY A 134 15.00 1.03 -7.41
C GLY A 134 13.80 1.75 -6.81
N TRP A 135 13.77 1.80 -5.47
CA TRP A 135 12.62 2.26 -4.67
C TRP A 135 12.24 3.73 -4.90
N GLU A 136 13.22 4.64 -4.94
CA GLU A 136 12.96 6.08 -5.13
C GLU A 136 12.32 6.36 -6.50
N ALA A 137 12.83 5.71 -7.53
CA ALA A 137 12.26 5.81 -8.87
C ALA A 137 10.85 5.23 -8.96
N ALA A 138 10.56 4.16 -8.22
CA ALA A 138 9.21 3.59 -8.12
C ALA A 138 8.22 4.62 -7.55
N ASN A 139 8.60 5.32 -6.48
CA ASN A 139 7.76 6.35 -5.86
C ASN A 139 7.55 7.56 -6.76
N ALA A 140 8.62 8.04 -7.40
CA ALA A 140 8.54 9.14 -8.36
C ALA A 140 7.64 8.76 -9.55
N ALA A 141 7.80 7.55 -10.09
CA ALA A 141 6.96 7.03 -11.16
C ALA A 141 5.50 6.88 -10.72
N LEU A 142 5.23 6.43 -9.49
CA LEU A 142 3.87 6.32 -8.96
C LEU A 142 3.21 7.69 -8.86
N PHE A 143 3.94 8.71 -8.40
CA PHE A 143 3.46 10.08 -8.33
C PHE A 143 3.10 10.62 -9.72
N VAL A 144 4.04 10.53 -10.67
CA VAL A 144 3.82 11.00 -12.06
C VAL A 144 2.67 10.23 -12.72
N TRP A 145 2.60 8.92 -12.50
CA TRP A 145 1.53 8.07 -13.02
C TRP A 145 0.16 8.49 -12.49
N THR A 146 0.04 8.68 -11.19
CA THR A 146 -1.21 9.11 -10.53
C THR A 146 -1.62 10.50 -11.00
N TRP A 147 -0.69 11.44 -11.02
CA TRP A 147 -0.93 12.80 -11.50
C TRP A 147 -1.39 12.81 -12.96
N ALA A 148 -0.72 12.04 -13.84
CA ALA A 148 -1.13 11.90 -15.23
C ALA A 148 -2.55 11.34 -15.37
N GLY A 149 -2.91 10.32 -14.59
CA GLY A 149 -4.26 9.75 -14.58
C GLY A 149 -5.33 10.77 -14.20
N VAL A 150 -5.10 11.53 -13.12
CA VAL A 150 -6.05 12.57 -12.66
C VAL A 150 -6.17 13.71 -13.67
N VAL A 151 -5.06 14.12 -14.28
CA VAL A 151 -5.06 15.13 -15.36
C VAL A 151 -5.87 14.63 -16.56
N LEU A 152 -5.64 13.40 -17.02
CA LEU A 152 -6.39 12.82 -18.14
C LEU A 152 -7.89 12.74 -17.83
N ALA A 153 -8.27 12.30 -16.62
CA ALA A 153 -9.66 12.27 -16.19
C ALA A 153 -10.28 13.67 -16.14
N GLY A 154 -9.56 14.66 -15.60
CA GLY A 154 -9.99 16.05 -15.57
C GLY A 154 -10.15 16.67 -16.97
N LEU A 155 -9.27 16.35 -17.91
CA LEU A 155 -9.36 16.81 -19.29
C LEU A 155 -10.55 16.18 -20.03
N LEU A 156 -10.81 14.88 -19.83
CA LEU A 156 -11.98 14.20 -20.40
C LEU A 156 -13.29 14.77 -19.83
N LEU A 157 -13.34 15.01 -18.52
CA LEU A 157 -14.47 15.65 -17.87
C LEU A 157 -14.69 17.09 -18.39
N GLY A 158 -13.61 17.85 -18.49
CA GLY A 158 -13.62 19.20 -19.05
C GLY A 158 -14.12 19.22 -20.50
N GLN A 159 -13.77 18.22 -21.31
CA GLN A 159 -14.30 18.08 -22.65
C GLN A 159 -15.82 17.81 -22.65
N ARG A 160 -16.31 16.95 -21.75
CA ARG A 160 -17.74 16.59 -21.67
C ARG A 160 -18.62 17.74 -21.15
N LEU A 161 -18.13 18.47 -20.15
CA LEU A 161 -18.85 19.56 -19.48
C LEU A 161 -18.51 20.96 -20.03
N ARG A 162 -17.55 21.06 -20.96
CA ARG A 162 -16.95 22.32 -21.44
C ARG A 162 -16.35 23.16 -20.31
N TRP A 163 -15.74 22.49 -19.33
CA TRP A 163 -15.08 23.12 -18.19
C TRP A 163 -13.58 23.23 -18.41
N PRO A 164 -12.94 24.33 -17.96
CA PRO A 164 -11.48 24.38 -17.91
C PRO A 164 -10.96 23.40 -16.85
N LEU A 165 -9.71 22.96 -17.00
CA LEU A 165 -9.12 21.93 -16.14
C LEU A 165 -9.13 22.30 -14.64
N TRP A 166 -9.01 23.58 -14.30
CA TRP A 166 -9.04 24.03 -12.91
C TRP A 166 -10.42 23.84 -12.25
N ASN A 167 -11.54 23.97 -12.97
CA ASN A 167 -12.86 23.63 -12.44
C ASN A 167 -12.96 22.14 -12.12
N ALA A 168 -12.45 21.28 -13.02
CA ALA A 168 -12.39 19.85 -12.76
C ALA A 168 -11.50 19.56 -11.54
N ALA A 169 -10.35 20.24 -11.41
CA ALA A 169 -9.48 20.11 -10.25
C ALA A 169 -10.17 20.51 -8.94
N LEU A 170 -10.90 21.62 -8.92
CA LEU A 170 -11.70 22.02 -7.75
C LEU A 170 -12.75 20.97 -7.41
N LEU A 171 -13.45 20.42 -8.41
CA LEU A 171 -14.40 19.32 -8.18
C LEU A 171 -13.73 18.13 -7.51
N TRP A 172 -12.56 17.69 -7.99
CA TRP A 172 -11.80 16.61 -7.37
C TRP A 172 -11.42 16.92 -5.93
N ILE A 173 -10.94 18.14 -5.67
CA ILE A 173 -10.53 18.57 -4.32
C ILE A 173 -11.71 18.57 -3.35
N PHE A 174 -12.82 19.22 -3.69
CA PHE A 174 -13.97 19.33 -2.82
C PHE A 174 -14.67 17.98 -2.60
N PHE A 175 -14.67 17.09 -3.59
CA PHE A 175 -15.30 15.79 -3.49
C PHE A 175 -14.39 14.72 -2.86
N SER A 176 -13.07 14.89 -2.93
CA SER A 176 -12.11 13.93 -2.36
C SER A 176 -12.01 13.99 -0.85
N SER A 177 -12.39 15.09 -0.20
CA SER A 177 -12.26 15.25 1.26
C SER A 177 -13.46 14.72 2.06
N MET A 178 -14.26 13.80 1.54
CA MET A 178 -15.28 13.13 2.37
C MET A 178 -14.69 12.15 3.39
N ASP A 179 -13.39 11.83 3.34
CA ASP A 179 -12.76 10.86 4.25
C ASP A 179 -12.76 11.26 5.75
N PRO A 180 -12.49 12.51 6.15
CA PRO A 180 -12.57 12.92 7.56
C PRO A 180 -14.02 12.97 8.06
N TRP A 181 -14.96 13.38 7.21
CA TRP A 181 -16.39 13.37 7.54
C TRP A 181 -16.91 11.94 7.70
N GLN A 182 -16.51 11.03 6.80
CA GLN A 182 -16.88 9.62 6.88
C GLN A 182 -16.25 8.95 8.11
N SER A 183 -15.02 9.30 8.46
CA SER A 183 -14.39 8.83 9.70
C SER A 183 -15.12 9.39 10.94
N CYS A 184 -15.43 10.68 11.00
CA CYS A 184 -16.15 11.27 12.13
C CYS A 184 -17.60 10.76 12.26
N CYS A 185 -18.31 10.55 11.15
CA CYS A 185 -19.70 10.05 11.17
C CYS A 185 -19.80 8.55 11.41
N LEU A 186 -18.82 7.74 10.98
CA LEU A 186 -18.82 6.30 11.23
C LEU A 186 -18.20 5.93 12.59
N PHE A 187 -17.26 6.72 13.11
CA PHE A 187 -16.60 6.47 14.40
C PHE A 187 -17.14 7.31 15.57
N GLY A 188 -18.12 8.19 15.33
CA GLY A 188 -18.78 9.01 16.35
C GLY A 188 -19.78 8.25 17.26
N ALA A 189 -20.11 7.00 16.94
CA ALA A 189 -20.86 6.12 17.83
C ALA A 189 -19.96 4.95 18.21
N GLY A 190 -19.61 4.87 19.50
CA GLY A 190 -18.62 3.94 20.03
C GLY A 190 -18.78 2.51 19.51
N THR A 191 -17.91 2.11 18.59
CA THR A 191 -17.75 0.71 18.22
C THR A 191 -16.69 0.07 19.12
N PRO A 192 -16.88 -1.18 19.56
CA PRO A 192 -15.87 -1.89 20.32
C PRO A 192 -14.57 -1.93 19.52
N ARG A 193 -13.42 -1.75 20.18
CA ARG A 193 -12.08 -1.90 19.60
C ARG A 193 -12.09 -3.11 18.65
N PHE A 194 -12.14 -2.84 17.35
CA PHE A 194 -11.84 -3.85 16.35
C PHE A 194 -10.37 -4.17 16.54
N GLY A 195 -10.12 -5.25 17.29
CA GLY A 195 -8.78 -5.77 17.45
C GLY A 195 -8.18 -5.95 16.06
N HIS A 196 -6.93 -5.50 15.90
CA HIS A 196 -6.03 -5.89 14.83
C HIS A 196 -6.16 -7.39 14.58
N ARG A 197 -7.03 -7.76 13.63
CA ARG A 197 -7.17 -9.12 13.13
C ARG A 197 -7.50 -8.97 11.66
N SER A 198 -6.45 -8.70 10.89
CA SER A 198 -6.44 -8.84 9.45
C SER A 198 -7.10 -10.16 9.09
N SER A 199 -8.29 -10.08 8.51
CA SER A 199 -9.08 -11.21 8.02
C SER A 199 -8.45 -11.74 6.73
N ILE A 200 -7.24 -12.29 6.86
CA ILE A 200 -6.72 -13.39 6.03
C ILE A 200 -7.19 -14.74 6.61
N TRP A 201 -7.91 -14.74 7.74
CA TRP A 201 -8.27 -15.96 8.48
C TRP A 201 -9.78 -16.15 8.71
N ARG A 202 -10.31 -17.13 7.95
CA ARG A 202 -11.36 -18.14 8.28
C ARG A 202 -12.79 -18.01 7.72
N ARG A 203 -13.17 -19.17 7.16
CA ARG A 203 -14.48 -19.80 6.82
C ARG A 203 -15.04 -19.43 5.43
N GLY A 204 -15.36 -20.36 4.53
CA GLY A 204 -15.45 -21.84 4.50
C GLY A 204 -15.87 -22.28 3.07
N PRO A 205 -16.08 -23.58 2.76
CA PRO A 205 -17.42 -24.14 2.96
C PRO A 205 -17.43 -25.67 3.15
N TRP A 206 -17.19 -26.18 4.36
CA TRP A 206 -17.67 -27.52 4.74
C TRP A 206 -18.06 -27.51 6.22
N GLY A 207 -19.23 -26.94 6.48
CA GLY A 207 -19.97 -27.13 7.73
C GLY A 207 -20.92 -28.33 7.59
N ARG A 208 -20.59 -29.43 8.24
CA ARG A 208 -21.55 -30.44 8.75
C ARG A 208 -21.02 -30.75 10.15
N GLY A 209 -21.64 -30.27 11.22
CA GLY A 209 -22.98 -30.64 11.69
C GLY A 209 -22.74 -31.32 13.04
N ILE A 210 -23.00 -30.59 14.14
CA ILE A 210 -22.82 -31.06 15.51
C ILE A 210 -23.91 -32.10 15.83
N PRO A 211 -23.62 -33.14 16.63
CA PRO A 211 -24.40 -33.31 17.86
C PRO A 211 -23.52 -33.29 19.11
N ARG A 212 -23.98 -32.54 20.11
CA ARG A 212 -23.46 -32.54 21.48
C ARG A 212 -23.88 -33.85 22.15
N SER A 213 -22.96 -34.54 22.82
CA SER A 213 -23.32 -35.40 23.95
C SER A 213 -22.18 -35.57 24.98
N ARG A 214 -22.54 -35.20 26.21
CA ARG A 214 -22.11 -35.66 27.55
C ARG A 214 -20.65 -35.53 28.00
N ARG A 215 -20.58 -34.81 29.13
CA ARG A 215 -19.50 -34.63 30.10
C ARG A 215 -19.20 -35.95 30.84
N SER A 216 -17.94 -36.36 30.94
CA SER A 216 -17.41 -37.08 32.12
C SER A 216 -15.91 -36.82 32.34
N SER A 217 -15.65 -36.22 33.50
CA SER A 217 -14.45 -36.21 34.35
C SER A 217 -13.24 -37.10 34.02
N SER A 218 -12.06 -36.46 33.95
CA SER A 218 -10.79 -36.82 34.64
C SER A 218 -9.79 -35.72 34.23
N GLY A 219 -9.31 -34.82 35.10
CA GLY A 219 -8.42 -35.08 36.23
C GLY A 219 -7.00 -34.67 35.80
N TYR A 220 -6.48 -33.54 36.30
CA TYR A 220 -5.06 -33.28 36.68
C TYR A 220 -4.87 -31.79 37.00
N THR A 221 -4.63 -31.53 38.27
CA THR A 221 -4.34 -30.26 38.93
C THR A 221 -2.86 -29.94 38.82
N ILE A 222 -2.46 -28.72 38.41
CA ILE A 222 -1.10 -28.21 38.60
C ILE A 222 -1.14 -26.99 39.52
N ARG A 223 -0.48 -27.14 40.66
CA ARG A 223 -0.33 -26.22 41.80
C ARG A 223 0.57 -25.05 41.41
N ARG A 224 0.14 -23.80 41.63
CA ARG A 224 1.03 -22.63 41.63
C ARG A 224 1.71 -22.52 42.99
N SER A 225 3.04 -22.67 43.03
CA SER A 225 3.86 -22.29 44.18
C SER A 225 4.44 -20.89 43.95
N ARG A 226 3.95 -19.91 44.73
CA ARG A 226 4.68 -18.67 45.03
C ARG A 226 5.72 -18.98 46.12
N PRO A 227 6.88 -18.31 46.14
CA PRO A 227 7.56 -18.02 47.38
C PRO A 227 7.37 -16.54 47.73
N GLU A 228 6.57 -16.29 48.76
CA GLU A 228 6.69 -15.12 49.62
C GLU A 228 7.72 -15.46 50.71
N CYS A 229 8.76 -14.64 50.86
CA CYS A 229 9.52 -14.50 52.10
C CYS A 229 9.77 -12.99 52.31
N ALA A 230 9.25 -12.48 53.42
CA ALA A 230 9.47 -11.13 53.95
C ALA A 230 10.41 -11.21 55.20
N PRO A 231 10.53 -10.18 56.06
CA PRO A 231 11.54 -9.11 56.04
C PRO A 231 12.39 -9.03 57.33
N HIS A 232 13.53 -8.33 57.31
CA HIS A 232 14.27 -7.77 58.48
C HIS A 232 15.51 -7.01 57.93
N CYS A 233 16.09 -5.93 58.45
CA CYS A 233 15.76 -4.80 59.34
C CYS A 233 17.01 -3.86 59.38
N TRP A 234 16.86 -2.59 59.77
CA TRP A 234 17.87 -1.53 60.11
C TRP A 234 18.43 -0.66 58.96
N SER A 235 18.04 0.63 58.82
CA SER A 235 18.47 1.87 59.56
C SER A 235 19.96 2.17 59.32
N THR A 236 20.47 3.36 58.98
CA THR A 236 20.11 4.80 59.09
C THR A 236 21.20 5.56 58.29
N GLY A 237 20.94 6.78 57.79
CA GLY A 237 22.06 7.70 57.48
C GLY A 237 21.85 8.70 56.33
N HIS A 238 21.49 9.93 56.72
CA HIS A 238 21.63 11.21 56.00
C HIS A 238 22.80 11.35 55.02
N ARG A 239 22.62 12.01 53.86
CA ARG A 239 22.93 13.46 53.62
C ARG A 239 22.82 13.84 52.13
N GLU A 240 22.51 15.11 51.90
CA GLU A 240 22.42 15.86 50.63
C GLU A 240 23.76 15.97 49.88
N ALA A 241 23.68 16.32 48.57
CA ALA A 241 24.62 17.14 47.76
C ALA A 241 24.60 16.65 46.29
N THR A 242 23.96 17.35 45.35
CA THR A 242 24.48 18.44 44.47
C THR A 242 25.56 18.04 43.44
N SER A 243 25.36 18.56 42.22
CA SER A 243 26.36 18.94 41.18
C SER A 243 27.10 17.82 40.43
N PHE A 244 26.91 17.70 39.10
CA PHE A 244 27.55 18.45 37.99
C PHE A 244 28.91 17.86 37.55
N SER A 245 28.89 17.31 36.33
CA SER A 245 29.86 17.50 35.23
C SER A 245 31.21 16.77 35.11
N PHE A 246 31.40 16.30 33.86
CA PHE A 246 32.58 16.30 32.97
C PHE A 246 33.59 15.13 32.94
N GLY A 247 33.85 14.70 31.69
CA GLY A 247 35.04 14.00 31.19
C GLY A 247 34.98 12.47 31.28
N GLY A 248 35.21 11.65 30.25
CA GLY A 248 35.91 11.83 28.98
C GLY A 248 36.83 10.62 28.75
N CYS A 249 36.81 10.06 27.54
CA CYS A 249 37.74 9.05 26.98
C CYS A 249 37.77 7.63 27.59
N ALA A 250 37.34 6.63 26.80
CA ALA A 250 38.23 5.77 26.02
C ALA A 250 37.54 4.43 25.65
N SER A 251 37.51 4.17 24.34
CA SER A 251 37.57 2.86 23.66
C SER A 251 37.68 1.60 24.52
N PHE A 252 36.90 0.55 24.20
CA PHE A 252 37.44 -0.78 23.83
C PHE A 252 36.30 -1.76 23.47
N LEU A 253 36.40 -2.36 22.28
CA LEU A 253 35.59 -3.50 21.78
C LEU A 253 35.79 -4.75 22.65
N PRO A 254 34.78 -5.59 22.90
CA PRO A 254 35.00 -6.97 23.32
C PRO A 254 35.05 -7.91 22.10
N ARG A 255 36.18 -8.59 21.96
CA ARG A 255 36.41 -9.75 21.08
C ARG A 255 35.50 -10.92 21.49
N PHE A 256 35.00 -11.60 20.47
CA PHE A 256 34.54 -12.98 20.51
C PHE A 256 35.57 -13.90 21.17
N ARG A 257 35.10 -14.79 22.05
CA ARG A 257 35.85 -15.96 22.50
C ARG A 257 35.00 -17.19 22.25
N GLU A 258 35.42 -17.96 21.25
CA GLU A 258 35.02 -19.35 21.04
C GLU A 258 35.48 -20.20 22.22
N SER A 259 34.63 -21.13 22.65
CA SER A 259 35.02 -22.36 23.34
C SER A 259 33.96 -23.42 23.08
N ALA A 260 34.18 -24.24 22.05
CA ALA A 260 33.61 -25.58 22.00
C ALA A 260 34.36 -26.47 23.01
N CYS A 261 33.64 -27.23 23.82
CA CYS A 261 34.12 -28.53 24.27
C CYS A 261 32.95 -29.44 24.67
N CYS A 262 33.06 -30.68 24.21
CA CYS A 262 32.11 -31.78 24.31
C CYS A 262 31.92 -32.29 25.74
N LEU A 263 30.79 -32.94 26.04
CA LEU A 263 30.70 -34.39 26.25
C LEU A 263 29.35 -34.81 26.88
N SER A 264 28.86 -35.94 26.34
CA SER A 264 27.89 -36.92 26.88
C SER A 264 26.45 -36.50 27.11
#